data_AF-A0AAW9SRX7-F1
#
_entry.id   AF-A0AAW9SRX7-F1
#
_cell.length_a   1.000
_cell.length_b   1.000
_cell.length_c   1.000
_cell.angle_alpha   90.00
_cell.angle_beta   90.00
_cell.angle_gamma   90.00
#
_symmetry.space_group_name_H-M   'P 1'
#
loop_
_entity.id
_entity.type
_entity.pdbx_description
1 polymer ?
#
loop_
_entity_poly.entity_id
_entity_poly.type
_entity_poly.pdbx_seq_one_letter_code
_entity_poly.pdbx_strand_id
1 'polypeptide(L)'
;MLSFLDLLGTIGASVLGLPGIIGVALGMATRKWALAAGLGGLIGLLAPMILGGSHSTHVAITPMEYTVSVLVGLLAGLAGCAIRHKGARI
;
A
#
# COMPACT_ATOMS: atom_id res chain seq x y z
N MET A 1 20.85 -10.68 -7.40
CA MET A 1 20.72 -10.49 -5.94
C MET A 1 20.14 -9.11 -5.75
N LEU A 2 18.97 -8.96 -5.11
CA LEU A 2 18.45 -7.62 -4.79
C LEU A 2 19.43 -6.99 -3.80
N SER A 3 19.93 -5.78 -4.09
CA SER A 3 20.70 -5.04 -3.08
C SER A 3 19.76 -4.67 -1.93
N PHE A 4 20.27 -4.61 -0.71
CA PHE A 4 19.50 -4.13 0.46
C PHE A 4 18.86 -2.75 0.17
N LEU A 5 19.54 -1.93 -0.63
CA LEU A 5 19.08 -0.61 -1.04
C LEU A 5 17.86 -0.67 -1.98
N ASP A 6 17.79 -1.66 -2.88
CA ASP A 6 16.64 -1.84 -3.78
C ASP A 6 15.40 -2.23 -2.98
N LEU A 7 15.56 -3.16 -2.04
CA LEU A 7 14.46 -3.60 -1.18
C LEU A 7 13.90 -2.43 -0.35
N LEU A 8 14.80 -1.62 0.21
CA LEU A 8 14.43 -0.44 1.00
C LEU A 8 13.77 0.63 0.12
N GLY A 9 14.24 0.79 -1.12
CA GLY A 9 13.65 1.66 -2.14
C GLY A 9 12.22 1.25 -2.50
N THR A 10 11.96 -0.04 -2.76
CA THR A 10 10.62 -0.56 -3.08
C THR A 10 9.65 -0.38 -1.92
N ILE A 11 10.10 -0.63 -0.67
CA ILE A 11 9.28 -0.41 0.53
C ILE A 11 8.98 1.07 0.69
N GLY A 12 10.00 1.94 0.61
CA GLY A 12 9.83 3.39 0.73
C GLY A 12 8.89 3.95 -0.33
N ALA A 13 9.05 3.51 -1.58
CA ALA A 13 8.19 3.89 -2.70
C ALA A 13 6.74 3.42 -2.51
N SER A 14 6.53 2.22 -1.96
CA SER A 14 5.18 1.70 -1.68
C SER A 14 4.50 2.44 -0.52
N VAL A 15 5.26 2.80 0.52
CA VAL A 15 4.75 3.49 1.71
C VAL A 15 4.42 4.95 1.42
N LEU A 16 5.29 5.65 0.70
CA LEU A 16 5.07 7.04 0.31
C LEU A 16 4.25 7.19 -0.98
N GLY A 17 4.05 6.10 -1.74
CA GLY A 17 3.31 6.09 -2.99
C GLY A 17 1.81 5.87 -2.83
N LEU A 18 1.15 5.54 -3.95
CA LEU A 18 -0.27 5.23 -4.00
C LEU A 18 -0.74 4.18 -2.98
N PRO A 19 -0.05 3.05 -2.78
CA PRO A 19 -0.47 2.02 -1.83
C PRO A 19 -0.62 2.56 -0.42
N GLY A 20 0.38 3.31 0.05
CA GLY A 20 0.36 3.90 1.38
C GLY A 20 -0.65 5.05 1.52
N ILE A 21 -0.57 6.07 0.67
CA ILE A 21 -1.40 7.28 0.82
C ILE A 21 -2.89 6.97 0.62
N ILE A 22 -3.23 6.27 -0.47
CA ILE A 22 -4.63 5.96 -0.77
C ILE A 22 -5.14 4.86 0.17
N GLY A 23 -4.28 3.90 0.55
CA GLY A 23 -4.60 2.91 1.57
C GLY A 23 -5.02 3.57 2.88
N VAL A 24 -4.21 4.50 3.42
CA VAL A 24 -4.55 5.26 4.65
C VAL A 24 -5.84 6.08 4.46
N ALA A 25 -5.97 6.80 3.34
CA ALA A 25 -7.14 7.64 3.09
C ALA A 25 -8.44 6.82 3.04
N LEU A 26 -8.44 5.67 2.36
CA LEU A 26 -9.59 4.76 2.32
C LEU A 26 -9.84 4.08 3.65
N GLY A 27 -8.78 3.73 4.38
CA GLY A 27 -8.87 3.27 5.77
C GLY A 27 -9.60 4.28 6.64
N MET A 28 -9.26 5.56 6.53
CA MET A 28 -9.93 6.67 7.20
C MET A 28 -11.34 6.94 6.68
N ALA A 29 -11.74 6.46 5.51
CA ALA A 29 -13.12 6.61 5.04
C ALA A 29 -14.09 5.63 5.73
N THR A 30 -13.58 4.55 6.33
CA THR A 30 -14.39 3.47 6.91
C THR A 30 -14.21 3.34 8.42
N ARG A 31 -15.18 2.71 9.10
CA ARG A 31 -15.08 2.33 10.54
C ARG A 31 -14.97 0.82 10.76
N LYS A 32 -14.95 0.03 9.69
CA LYS A 32 -14.95 -1.43 9.75
C LYS A 32 -13.57 -1.94 9.34
N TRP A 33 -12.84 -2.51 10.30
CA TRP A 33 -11.48 -3.04 10.12
C TRP A 33 -11.33 -3.95 8.90
N ALA A 34 -12.30 -4.86 8.68
CA ALA A 34 -12.28 -5.76 7.54
C ALA A 34 -12.39 -5.04 6.18
N LEU A 35 -13.21 -3.99 6.10
CA LEU A 35 -13.36 -3.16 4.90
C LEU A 35 -12.10 -2.33 4.65
N ALA A 36 -11.49 -1.78 5.70
CA ALA A 36 -10.24 -1.04 5.60
C ALA A 36 -9.08 -1.91 5.12
N ALA A 37 -8.94 -3.12 5.65
CA ALA A 37 -7.93 -4.08 5.21
C ALA A 37 -8.18 -4.54 3.77
N GLY A 38 -9.44 -4.82 3.41
CA GLY A 38 -9.82 -5.22 2.06
C GLY A 38 -9.54 -4.12 1.02
N LEU A 39 -9.91 -2.87 1.32
CA LEU A 39 -9.65 -1.72 0.45
C LEU A 39 -8.16 -1.43 0.34
N GLY A 40 -7.44 -1.43 1.46
CA GLY A 40 -5.98 -1.24 1.48
C GLY A 40 -5.24 -2.31 0.68
N GLY A 41 -5.60 -3.57 0.85
CA GLY A 41 -5.04 -4.69 0.08
C GLY A 41 -5.37 -4.62 -1.41
N LEU A 42 -6.61 -4.23 -1.75
CA LEU A 42 -7.03 -4.02 -3.14
C LEU A 42 -6.21 -2.92 -3.82
N ILE A 43 -5.98 -1.79 -3.14
CA ILE A 43 -5.13 -0.71 -3.63
C ILE A 43 -3.69 -1.19 -3.80
N GLY A 44 -3.15 -1.94 -2.82
CA GLY A 44 -1.81 -2.50 -2.92
C GLY A 44 -1.62 -3.51 -4.06
N LEU A 45 -2.70 -4.11 -4.54
CA LEU A 45 -2.71 -4.98 -5.73
C LEU A 45 -2.86 -4.17 -7.04
N LEU A 46 -3.76 -3.19 -7.04
CA LEU A 46 -4.08 -2.39 -8.23
C LEU A 46 -3.00 -1.35 -8.53
N ALA A 47 -2.36 -0.77 -7.51
CA ALA A 47 -1.36 0.28 -7.70
C ALA A 47 -0.13 -0.21 -8.49
N PRO A 48 0.46 -1.38 -8.21
CA PRO A 48 1.51 -1.93 -9.07
C PRO A 48 1.01 -2.30 -10.48
N MET A 49 -0.25 -2.65 -10.68
CA MET A 49 -0.79 -2.89 -12.03
C MET A 49 -0.89 -1.60 -12.84
N ILE A 50 -1.35 -0.52 -12.22
CA ILE A 50 -1.57 0.78 -12.88
C ILE A 50 -0.24 1.53 -13.06
N LEU A 51 0.59 1.61 -12.01
CA LEU A 51 1.87 2.33 -12.05
C LEU A 51 3.03 1.47 -12.59
N GLY A 52 3.00 0.16 -12.38
CA GLY A 52 3.97 -0.74 -12.98
C GLY A 52 3.84 -0.81 -14.50
N GLY A 53 2.63 -0.63 -15.05
CA GLY A 53 2.42 -0.42 -16.48
C GLY A 53 2.94 0.93 -17.01
N SER A 54 3.23 1.89 -16.13
CA SER A 54 3.72 3.23 -16.47
C SER A 54 5.26 3.31 -16.50
N HIS A 55 5.96 2.30 -15.97
CA HIS A 55 7.41 2.20 -16.10
C HIS A 55 7.78 1.50 -17.41
N SER A 56 8.04 2.32 -18.43
CA SER A 56 8.64 1.94 -19.73
C SER A 56 10.11 1.51 -19.59
N THR A 57 10.47 0.86 -18.50
CA THR A 57 11.83 0.35 -18.24
C THR A 57 11.73 -1.12 -17.90
N HIS A 58 12.48 -1.89 -18.68
CA HIS A 58 12.68 -3.33 -18.69
C HIS A 58 13.25 -3.85 -17.34
N VAL A 59 12.54 -3.64 -16.24
CA VAL A 59 12.81 -4.23 -14.93
C VAL A 59 11.57 -5.03 -14.59
N ALA A 60 11.70 -6.36 -14.68
CA ALA A 60 10.61 -7.26 -14.30
C ALA A 60 10.23 -6.94 -12.85
N ILE A 61 9.03 -6.39 -12.65
CA ILE A 61 8.44 -6.22 -11.32
C ILE A 61 8.47 -7.60 -10.70
N THR A 62 9.38 -7.79 -9.75
CA THR A 62 9.54 -9.11 -9.15
C THR A 62 8.32 -9.39 -8.28
N PRO A 63 7.88 -10.65 -8.15
CA PRO A 63 6.75 -11.02 -7.29
C PRO A 63 6.91 -10.51 -5.84
N MET A 64 8.16 -10.25 -5.42
CA MET A 64 8.49 -9.60 -4.15
C MET A 64 7.95 -8.17 -4.04
N GLU A 65 8.06 -7.34 -5.08
CA GLU A 65 7.59 -5.94 -5.03
C GLU A 65 6.06 -5.86 -4.97
N TYR A 66 5.38 -6.75 -5.70
CA TYR A 66 3.94 -6.93 -5.59
C TYR A 66 3.53 -7.30 -4.15
N THR A 67 4.24 -8.24 -3.55
CA THR A 67 3.96 -8.69 -2.18
C THR A 67 4.17 -7.56 -1.18
N VAL A 68 5.24 -6.78 -1.34
CA VAL A 68 5.53 -5.60 -0.51
C VAL A 68 4.42 -4.55 -0.68
N SER A 69 3.99 -4.27 -1.91
CA SER A 69 2.95 -3.27 -2.17
C SER A 69 1.60 -3.67 -1.57
N VAL A 70 1.21 -4.95 -1.68
CA VAL A 70 -0.01 -5.49 -1.06
C VAL A 70 0.06 -5.41 0.47
N LEU A 71 1.19 -5.81 1.07
CA LEU A 71 1.38 -5.72 2.51
C LEU A 71 1.32 -4.27 3.01
N VAL A 72 2.01 -3.36 2.32
CA VAL A 72 2.00 -1.94 2.66
C VAL A 72 0.60 -1.36 2.53
N GLY A 73 -0.12 -1.64 1.44
CA GLY A 73 -1.50 -1.18 1.25
C GLY A 73 -2.45 -1.69 2.34
N LEU A 74 -2.32 -2.96 2.73
CA LEU A 74 -3.13 -3.57 3.79
C LEU A 74 -2.85 -2.93 5.15
N LEU A 75 -1.57 -2.75 5.51
CA LEU A 75 -1.16 -2.08 6.74
C LEU A 75 -1.57 -0.59 6.75
N ALA A 76 -1.44 0.10 5.62
CA ALA A 76 -1.88 1.47 5.45
C ALA A 76 -3.40 1.62 5.66
N GLY A 77 -4.21 0.73 5.06
CA GLY A 77 -5.65 0.68 5.28
C GLY A 77 -6.02 0.47 6.75
N LEU A 78 -5.36 -0.49 7.42
CA LEU A 78 -5.57 -0.73 8.84
C LEU A 78 -5.16 0.48 9.71
N ALA A 79 -4.02 1.10 9.41
CA ALA A 79 -3.55 2.29 10.11
C ALA A 79 -4.53 3.46 9.96
N GLY A 80 -5.04 3.71 8.76
CA GLY A 80 -6.07 4.74 8.51
C GLY A 80 -7.35 4.49 9.30
N CYS A 81 -7.82 3.25 9.36
CA CYS A 81 -8.98 2.88 10.17
C CYS A 81 -8.73 3.07 11.67
N ALA A 82 -7.54 2.72 12.16
CA ALA A 82 -7.13 2.94 13.54
C ALA A 82 -7.12 4.44 13.89
N ILE A 83 -6.58 5.29 13.01
CA ILE A 83 -6.58 6.75 13.17
C ILE A 83 -8.02 7.27 13.29
N ARG A 84 -8.94 6.86 12.40
CA ARG A 84 -10.34 7.27 12.48
C ARG A 84 -11.02 6.77 13.75
N HIS A 85 -10.75 5.56 14.18
CA HIS A 85 -11.36 5.01 15.39
C HIS A 85 -10.88 5.73 16.66
N LYS A 86 -9.65 6.24 16.66
CA LYS A 86 -9.09 7.07 17.73
C LYS A 86 -9.59 8.51 17.65
N GLY A 87 -9.66 9.09 16.45
CA GLY A 87 -10.14 10.45 16.20
C GLY A 87 -11.66 10.62 16.36
N ALA A 88 -12.45 9.57 16.19
CA ALA A 88 -13.90 9.59 16.49
C ALA A 88 -14.22 9.34 17.97
N ARG A 89 -13.18 9.20 18.82
CA ARG A 89 -13.31 9.02 20.27
C ARG A 89 -13.12 10.34 21.03
N ILE A 90 -13.56 11.45 20.42
CA ILE A 90 -13.64 12.79 20.99
C ILE A 90 -15.09 13.03 21.40
#